data_AF-A0A4P6U3N1-F1
#
_entry.id   AF-A0A4P6U3N1-F1
#
_cell.length_a   1.000
_cell.length_b   1.000
_cell.length_c   1.000
_cell.angle_alpha   90.00
_cell.angle_beta   90.00
_cell.angle_gamma   90.00
#
_symmetry.space_group_name_H-M   'P 1'
#
loop_
_entity.id
_entity.type
_entity.pdbx_description
1 polymer ?
#
loop_
_entity_poly.entity_id
_entity_poly.type
_entity_poly.pdbx_seq_one_letter_code
_entity_poly.pdbx_strand_id
1 'polypeptide(L)'
;MRLSTDLPPAAADGGLRALSSAANHSVLWIGLAAGMGLARGRPRRAAIRGLLSVAGASAISNAILKPLLPRRRPPAGTVEFANRRGLPAPTSSSFPSGHAASAAAFATGVALEHPALGAALVPVAAAVAYSRVHTGVHWPTDVVAGAAVGSAVAFATRRWWAVREQGAATLGPDRTTQALPDGDGLVVFVNPGSGSDDDGIRGEIEEALPAATIVEFDADRDFGEQIDAVIASHGPKALGVCGGDGTIVTVASASVRHDLPLAVFPGGTLNHFARDAGVGDLASTAEAIADGTAELVDLGKVRVDGGEEATFVNTASLGGYPDSVRLREQWQPRLGKWPAAALAMARVLASAEPLAVTIDGVEHSVWMLFVGNGRYTPTDQVPMSRPEIHRGTLDVRYLLADRRFSRLRLIAAALTGTLGSAVTYVHADTPNVTIEITGIPVALATDGEVVADGRRFEFRSEPQGVTLYRGR
;
A
#
# COMPACT_ATOMS: atom_id res chain seq x y z
N MET A 1 -43.65 -33.43 -2.37
CA MET A 1 -42.73 -32.36 -2.81
C MET A 1 -42.25 -32.76 -4.20
N ARG A 2 -42.71 -32.09 -5.27
CA ARG A 2 -42.21 -32.41 -6.63
C ARG A 2 -40.71 -32.11 -6.64
N LEU A 3 -39.90 -33.11 -7.03
CA LEU A 3 -38.47 -32.91 -7.17
C LEU A 3 -38.27 -31.96 -8.37
N SER A 4 -37.24 -31.11 -8.36
CA SER A 4 -36.97 -30.23 -9.52
C SER A 4 -36.75 -31.02 -10.83
N THR A 5 -36.51 -32.33 -10.70
CA THR A 5 -36.43 -33.32 -11.77
C THR A 5 -37.74 -33.55 -12.52
N ASP A 6 -38.87 -33.20 -11.93
CA ASP A 6 -40.22 -33.43 -12.50
C ASP A 6 -40.72 -32.21 -13.30
N LEU A 7 -39.90 -31.15 -13.40
CA LEU A 7 -40.23 -29.95 -14.16
C LEU A 7 -39.91 -30.18 -15.65
N PRO A 8 -40.85 -29.86 -16.58
CA PRO A 8 -40.61 -29.99 -18.00
C PRO A 8 -39.46 -29.06 -18.45
N PRO A 9 -38.76 -29.39 -19.56
CA PRO A 9 -37.72 -28.52 -20.12
C PRO A 9 -38.27 -27.11 -20.36
N ALA A 10 -37.68 -26.11 -19.72
CA ALA A 10 -38.08 -24.71 -19.89
C ALA A 10 -37.23 -24.05 -20.97
N ALA A 11 -37.76 -23.02 -21.65
CA ALA A 11 -36.98 -22.22 -22.61
C ALA A 11 -35.69 -21.63 -22.00
N ALA A 12 -35.69 -21.40 -20.68
CA ALA A 12 -34.53 -20.91 -19.93
C ALA A 12 -33.41 -21.97 -19.74
N ASP A 13 -33.66 -23.26 -20.01
CA ASP A 13 -32.69 -24.34 -19.79
C ASP A 13 -31.40 -24.15 -20.61
N GLY A 14 -31.51 -23.67 -21.85
CA GLY A 14 -30.36 -23.41 -22.72
C GLY A 14 -29.47 -22.29 -22.17
N GLY A 15 -30.08 -21.17 -21.78
CA GLY A 15 -29.39 -20.03 -21.20
C GLY A 15 -28.70 -20.36 -19.87
N LEU A 16 -29.38 -21.09 -18.99
CA LEU A 16 -28.81 -21.51 -17.70
C LEU A 16 -27.64 -22.50 -17.87
N ARG A 17 -27.67 -23.37 -18.90
CA ARG A 17 -26.54 -24.23 -19.25
C ARG A 17 -25.35 -23.43 -19.78
N ALA A 18 -25.59 -22.50 -20.70
CA ALA A 18 -24.56 -21.62 -21.22
C ALA A 18 -23.90 -20.81 -20.09
N LEU A 19 -24.69 -20.28 -19.17
CA LEU A 19 -24.21 -19.56 -17.99
C LEU A 19 -23.37 -20.45 -17.05
N SER A 20 -23.84 -21.67 -16.78
CA SER A 20 -23.10 -22.66 -15.97
C SER A 20 -21.78 -23.06 -16.63
N SER A 21 -21.76 -23.18 -17.96
CA SER A 21 -20.55 -23.46 -18.74
C SER A 21 -19.57 -22.28 -18.73
N ALA A 22 -20.05 -21.06 -18.94
CA ALA A 22 -19.24 -19.84 -18.88
C ALA A 22 -18.64 -19.60 -17.48
N ALA A 23 -19.30 -20.08 -16.42
CA ALA A 23 -18.77 -20.01 -15.06
C ALA A 23 -17.75 -21.11 -14.73
N ASN A 24 -17.51 -22.09 -15.61
CA ASN A 24 -16.44 -23.07 -15.43
C ASN A 24 -15.08 -22.39 -15.49
N HIS A 25 -14.15 -22.86 -14.64
CA HIS A 25 -12.81 -22.29 -14.51
C HIS A 25 -12.79 -20.76 -14.27
N SER A 26 -13.89 -20.21 -13.75
CA SER A 26 -14.06 -18.77 -13.52
C SER A 26 -13.95 -17.88 -14.76
N VAL A 27 -14.14 -18.42 -15.97
CA VAL A 27 -13.99 -17.68 -17.24
C VAL A 27 -14.90 -16.45 -17.29
N LEU A 28 -16.16 -16.58 -16.87
CA LEU A 28 -17.11 -15.46 -16.76
C LEU A 28 -16.54 -14.32 -15.90
N TRP A 29 -15.99 -14.64 -14.73
CA TRP A 29 -15.47 -13.66 -13.79
C TRP A 29 -14.17 -13.02 -14.30
N ILE A 30 -13.32 -13.79 -14.98
CA ILE A 30 -12.11 -13.29 -15.65
C ILE A 30 -12.49 -12.31 -16.77
N GLY A 31 -13.49 -12.63 -17.59
CA GLY A 31 -13.97 -11.75 -18.65
C GLY A 31 -14.55 -10.43 -18.10
N LEU A 32 -15.38 -10.50 -17.06
CA LEU A 32 -15.91 -9.31 -16.38
C LEU A 32 -14.80 -8.46 -15.76
N ALA A 33 -13.80 -9.11 -15.13
CA ALA A 33 -12.64 -8.42 -14.59
C ALA A 33 -11.79 -7.75 -15.66
N ALA A 34 -11.59 -8.40 -16.81
CA ALA A 34 -10.88 -7.81 -17.95
C ALA A 34 -11.58 -6.54 -18.45
N GLY A 35 -12.90 -6.58 -18.63
CA GLY A 35 -13.69 -5.41 -19.03
C GLY A 35 -13.60 -4.26 -18.01
N MET A 36 -13.77 -4.55 -16.72
CA MET A 36 -13.60 -3.55 -15.66
C MET A 36 -12.16 -3.01 -15.56
N GLY A 37 -11.16 -3.84 -15.90
CA GLY A 37 -9.74 -3.49 -15.87
C GLY A 37 -9.31 -2.52 -16.96
N LEU A 38 -10.12 -2.32 -18.00
CA LEU A 38 -9.88 -1.33 -19.06
C LEU A 38 -10.00 0.11 -18.53
N ALA A 39 -10.88 0.34 -17.54
CA ALA A 39 -11.01 1.63 -16.88
C ALA A 39 -9.90 1.83 -15.83
N ARG A 40 -9.41 3.06 -15.63
CA ARG A 40 -8.48 3.38 -14.54
C ARG A 40 -9.23 3.60 -13.21
N GLY A 41 -8.52 3.55 -12.09
CA GLY A 41 -9.09 3.89 -10.77
C GLY A 41 -9.93 2.79 -10.11
N ARG A 42 -11.09 3.14 -9.56
CA ARG A 42 -11.94 2.25 -8.74
C ARG A 42 -12.37 0.97 -9.46
N PRO A 43 -12.79 0.99 -10.75
CA PRO A 43 -13.20 -0.24 -11.46
C PRO A 43 -12.07 -1.27 -11.59
N ARG A 44 -10.84 -0.84 -11.94
CA ARG A 44 -9.67 -1.72 -12.01
C ARG A 44 -9.31 -2.33 -10.66
N ARG A 45 -9.37 -1.53 -9.59
CA ARG A 45 -9.16 -2.02 -8.21
C ARG A 45 -10.23 -3.05 -7.82
N ALA A 46 -11.49 -2.81 -8.18
CA ALA A 46 -12.60 -3.73 -7.97
C ALA A 46 -12.39 -5.06 -8.73
N ALA A 47 -11.93 -5.00 -9.98
CA ALA A 47 -11.61 -6.18 -10.78
C ALA A 47 -10.51 -7.04 -10.15
N ILE A 48 -9.40 -6.43 -9.74
CA ILE A 48 -8.28 -7.11 -9.08
C ILE A 48 -8.75 -7.77 -7.79
N ARG A 49 -9.45 -7.02 -6.93
CA ARG A 49 -9.96 -7.55 -5.66
C ARG A 49 -10.97 -8.68 -5.86
N GLY A 50 -11.84 -8.55 -6.86
CA GLY A 50 -12.78 -9.61 -7.25
C GLY A 50 -12.05 -10.89 -7.65
N LEU A 51 -11.01 -10.81 -8.49
CA LEU A 51 -10.23 -11.98 -8.92
C LEU A 51 -9.44 -12.60 -7.77
N LEU A 52 -8.82 -11.80 -6.90
CA LEU A 52 -8.15 -12.30 -5.70
C LEU A 52 -9.12 -13.06 -4.78
N SER A 53 -10.33 -12.53 -4.63
CA SER A 53 -11.39 -13.18 -3.86
C SER A 53 -11.82 -14.51 -4.48
N VAL A 54 -11.96 -14.58 -5.81
CA VAL A 54 -12.26 -15.82 -6.55
C VAL A 54 -11.16 -16.86 -6.37
N ALA A 55 -9.89 -16.45 -6.47
CA ALA A 55 -8.74 -17.33 -6.29
C ALA A 55 -8.73 -17.92 -4.87
N GLY A 56 -8.89 -17.08 -3.84
CA GLY A 56 -8.96 -17.53 -2.44
C GLY A 56 -10.16 -18.45 -2.19
N ALA A 57 -11.34 -18.11 -2.68
CA ALA A 57 -12.55 -18.92 -2.52
C ALA A 57 -12.42 -20.28 -3.23
N SER A 58 -11.77 -20.31 -4.39
CA SER A 58 -11.48 -21.54 -5.13
C SER A 58 -10.47 -22.43 -4.40
N ALA A 59 -9.41 -21.84 -3.83
CA ALA A 59 -8.42 -22.57 -3.04
C ALA A 59 -9.07 -23.19 -1.79
N ILE A 60 -9.79 -22.39 -0.99
CA ILE A 60 -10.46 -22.87 0.23
C ILE A 60 -11.52 -23.92 -0.11
N SER A 61 -12.37 -23.68 -1.10
CA SER A 61 -13.44 -24.61 -1.44
C SER A 61 -12.91 -25.92 -2.02
N ASN A 62 -11.98 -25.88 -2.98
CA ASN A 62 -11.53 -27.06 -3.70
C ASN A 62 -10.39 -27.81 -3.01
N ALA A 63 -9.43 -27.11 -2.41
CA ALA A 63 -8.25 -27.73 -1.82
C ALA A 63 -8.44 -28.11 -0.33
N ILE A 64 -9.34 -27.43 0.39
CA ILE A 64 -9.52 -27.63 1.84
C ILE A 64 -10.89 -28.24 2.14
N LEU A 65 -11.98 -27.56 1.81
CA LEU A 65 -13.31 -27.96 2.25
C LEU A 65 -13.82 -29.22 1.54
N LYS A 66 -13.62 -29.34 0.23
CA LYS A 66 -14.07 -30.52 -0.53
C LYS A 66 -13.43 -31.84 -0.07
N PRO A 67 -12.11 -31.91 0.20
CA PRO A 67 -11.50 -33.11 0.78
C PRO A 67 -11.97 -33.42 2.20
N LEU A 68 -12.21 -32.40 3.03
CA LEU A 68 -12.57 -32.58 4.44
C LEU A 68 -14.05 -32.91 4.65
N LEU A 69 -14.93 -32.45 3.77
CA LEU A 69 -16.39 -32.58 3.89
C LEU A 69 -16.98 -33.24 2.64
N PRO A 70 -16.70 -34.54 2.41
CA PRO A 70 -17.21 -35.26 1.25
C PRO A 70 -18.73 -35.38 1.34
N ARG A 71 -19.42 -34.93 0.28
CA ARG A 71 -20.88 -35.03 0.18
C ARG A 71 -21.30 -35.59 -1.17
N ARG A 72 -22.20 -36.57 -1.14
CA ARG A 72 -22.83 -37.14 -2.35
C ARG A 72 -23.70 -36.10 -3.06
N ARG A 73 -23.60 -36.06 -4.39
CA ARG A 73 -24.43 -35.20 -5.25
C ARG A 73 -25.91 -35.64 -5.18
N PRO A 74 -26.86 -34.74 -5.50
CA PRO A 74 -28.28 -35.10 -5.59
C PRO A 74 -28.51 -36.34 -6.48
N PRO A 75 -29.49 -37.21 -6.18
CA PRO A 75 -29.81 -38.41 -6.97
C PRO A 75 -30.18 -38.12 -8.43
N ALA A 76 -30.59 -36.88 -8.73
CA ALA A 76 -30.67 -36.33 -10.08
C ALA A 76 -29.29 -36.23 -10.79
N GLY A 77 -28.23 -36.79 -10.22
CA GLY A 77 -26.91 -36.99 -10.81
C GLY A 77 -26.64 -38.45 -11.21
N THR A 78 -27.64 -39.34 -11.19
CA THR A 78 -27.52 -40.63 -11.89
C THR A 78 -27.44 -40.37 -13.39
N VAL A 79 -26.71 -41.26 -14.08
CA VAL A 79 -26.31 -41.19 -15.49
C VAL A 79 -27.42 -40.76 -16.46
N GLU A 80 -28.70 -41.01 -16.12
CA GLU A 80 -29.87 -40.60 -16.91
C GLU A 80 -30.16 -39.09 -16.95
N PHE A 81 -29.82 -38.32 -15.90
CA PHE A 81 -30.12 -36.88 -15.85
C PHE A 81 -28.98 -36.00 -16.39
N ALA A 82 -27.72 -36.42 -16.18
CA ALA A 82 -26.55 -35.77 -16.78
C ALA A 82 -26.55 -35.92 -18.31
N ASN A 83 -26.94 -37.09 -18.83
CA ASN A 83 -27.06 -37.36 -20.26
C ASN A 83 -28.23 -36.60 -20.92
N ARG A 84 -29.34 -36.32 -20.21
CA ARG A 84 -30.47 -35.52 -20.74
C ARG A 84 -30.14 -34.02 -20.91
N ARG A 85 -29.09 -33.50 -20.25
CA ARG A 85 -28.77 -32.06 -20.27
C ARG A 85 -27.36 -31.71 -20.79
N GLY A 86 -26.54 -32.69 -21.16
CA GLY A 86 -25.29 -32.48 -21.93
C GLY A 86 -24.13 -31.84 -21.15
N LEU A 87 -24.05 -32.06 -19.83
CA LEU A 87 -22.94 -31.57 -19.01
C LEU A 87 -22.03 -32.73 -18.57
N PRO A 88 -20.68 -32.54 -18.56
CA PRO A 88 -19.75 -33.56 -18.08
C PRO A 88 -20.05 -33.97 -16.63
N ALA A 89 -19.95 -35.27 -16.34
CA ALA A 89 -20.10 -35.78 -14.98
C ALA A 89 -19.00 -35.18 -14.07
N PRO A 90 -19.35 -34.56 -12.92
CA PRO A 90 -18.34 -33.99 -12.04
C PRO A 90 -17.58 -35.08 -11.29
N THR A 91 -16.25 -34.95 -11.20
CA THR A 91 -15.36 -35.93 -10.55
C THR A 91 -15.06 -35.64 -9.07
N SER A 92 -15.56 -34.53 -8.52
CA SER A 92 -15.27 -34.06 -7.16
C SER A 92 -16.51 -33.98 -6.26
N SER A 93 -16.29 -33.85 -4.94
CA SER A 93 -17.33 -33.65 -3.91
C SER A 93 -18.33 -32.55 -4.29
N SER A 94 -19.59 -32.73 -3.89
CA SER A 94 -20.65 -31.73 -4.09
C SER A 94 -20.55 -30.53 -3.14
N PHE A 95 -19.93 -30.69 -1.98
CA PHE A 95 -19.90 -29.64 -0.95
C PHE A 95 -18.50 -29.03 -0.77
N PRO A 96 -18.40 -27.69 -0.64
CA PRO A 96 -19.39 -26.68 -1.04
C PRO A 96 -19.40 -26.48 -2.56
N SER A 97 -20.38 -25.73 -3.08
CA SER A 97 -20.43 -25.40 -4.51
C SER A 97 -19.36 -24.36 -4.89
N GLY A 98 -18.35 -24.77 -5.67
CA GLY A 98 -17.26 -23.89 -6.11
C GLY A 98 -17.72 -22.75 -7.04
N HIS A 99 -18.72 -22.99 -7.90
CA HIS A 99 -19.32 -21.94 -8.75
C HIS A 99 -20.02 -20.88 -7.91
N ALA A 100 -20.82 -21.29 -6.91
CA ALA A 100 -21.48 -20.35 -6.01
C ALA A 100 -20.47 -19.57 -5.15
N ALA A 101 -19.41 -20.24 -4.69
CA ALA A 101 -18.31 -19.59 -3.96
C ALA A 101 -17.61 -18.54 -4.81
N SER A 102 -17.23 -18.87 -6.04
CA SER A 102 -16.57 -17.93 -6.96
C SER A 102 -17.49 -16.75 -7.31
N ALA A 103 -18.77 -17.02 -7.57
CA ALA A 103 -19.76 -16.00 -7.89
C ALA A 103 -19.95 -14.98 -6.77
N ALA A 104 -20.16 -15.46 -5.54
CA ALA A 104 -20.31 -14.60 -4.37
C ALA A 104 -19.00 -13.88 -4.02
N ALA A 105 -17.85 -14.54 -4.14
CA ALA A 105 -16.54 -13.93 -3.90
C ALA A 105 -16.27 -12.77 -4.86
N PHE A 106 -16.55 -12.94 -6.15
CA PHE A 106 -16.34 -11.89 -7.15
C PHE A 106 -17.27 -10.70 -6.91
N ALA A 107 -18.58 -10.94 -6.83
CA ALA A 107 -19.57 -9.88 -6.64
C ALA A 107 -19.33 -9.10 -5.34
N THR A 108 -19.03 -9.80 -4.24
CA THR A 108 -18.69 -9.17 -2.96
C THR A 108 -17.38 -8.40 -3.06
N GLY A 109 -16.32 -8.99 -3.62
CA GLY A 109 -15.03 -8.33 -3.80
C GLY A 109 -15.11 -7.04 -4.61
N VAL A 110 -15.94 -7.02 -5.67
CA VAL A 110 -16.22 -5.80 -6.45
C VAL A 110 -17.02 -4.80 -5.64
N ALA A 111 -18.07 -5.23 -4.92
CA ALA A 111 -18.88 -4.35 -4.08
C ALA A 111 -18.08 -3.62 -3.00
N LEU A 112 -17.03 -4.25 -2.48
CA LEU A 112 -16.13 -3.66 -1.49
C LEU A 112 -15.31 -2.47 -2.00
N GLU A 113 -15.13 -2.35 -3.32
CA GLU A 113 -14.43 -1.22 -3.95
C GLU A 113 -15.38 -0.25 -4.64
N HIS A 114 -16.42 -0.79 -5.26
CA HIS A 114 -17.40 -0.06 -6.04
C HIS A 114 -18.80 -0.65 -5.81
N PRO A 115 -19.55 -0.15 -4.79
CA PRO A 115 -20.84 -0.70 -4.38
C PRO A 115 -21.86 -0.84 -5.52
N ALA A 116 -21.96 0.16 -6.40
CA ALA A 116 -22.91 0.12 -7.53
C ALA A 116 -22.59 -0.99 -8.55
N LEU A 117 -21.32 -1.15 -8.95
CA LEU A 117 -20.90 -2.25 -9.84
C LEU A 117 -21.09 -3.61 -9.16
N GLY A 118 -20.81 -3.70 -7.85
CA GLY A 118 -21.06 -4.91 -7.07
C GLY A 118 -22.54 -5.28 -7.05
N ALA A 119 -23.42 -4.31 -6.81
CA ALA A 119 -24.88 -4.50 -6.84
C ALA A 119 -25.36 -4.95 -8.23
N ALA A 120 -24.80 -4.40 -9.31
CA ALA A 120 -25.09 -4.81 -10.68
C ALA A 120 -24.67 -6.27 -10.99
N LEU A 121 -23.68 -6.81 -10.26
CA LEU A 121 -23.21 -8.19 -10.41
C LEU A 121 -24.03 -9.21 -9.59
N VAL A 122 -24.81 -8.77 -8.59
CA VAL A 122 -25.62 -9.67 -7.74
C VAL A 122 -26.59 -10.54 -8.56
N PRO A 123 -27.36 -10.01 -9.54
CA PRO A 123 -28.24 -10.83 -10.36
C PRO A 123 -27.49 -11.91 -11.15
N VAL A 124 -26.30 -11.59 -11.68
CA VAL A 124 -25.45 -12.55 -12.42
C VAL A 124 -24.95 -13.65 -11.49
N ALA A 125 -24.46 -13.28 -10.30
CA ALA A 125 -24.01 -14.24 -9.29
C ALA A 125 -25.15 -15.15 -8.80
N ALA A 126 -26.34 -14.58 -8.57
CA ALA A 126 -27.54 -15.32 -8.20
C ALA A 126 -27.98 -16.29 -9.32
N ALA A 127 -27.92 -15.87 -10.59
CA ALA A 127 -28.24 -16.73 -11.73
C ALA A 127 -27.27 -17.91 -11.86
N VAL A 128 -25.96 -17.67 -11.67
CA VAL A 128 -24.95 -18.75 -11.64
C VAL A 128 -25.23 -19.72 -10.49
N ALA A 129 -25.48 -19.21 -9.29
CA ALA A 129 -25.81 -20.02 -8.10
C ALA A 129 -27.07 -20.86 -8.34
N TYR A 130 -28.14 -20.26 -8.86
CA TYR A 130 -29.39 -20.92 -9.21
C TYR A 130 -29.19 -22.01 -10.27
N SER A 131 -28.37 -21.74 -11.30
CA SER A 131 -28.12 -22.74 -12.36
C SER A 131 -27.58 -24.06 -11.79
N ARG A 132 -26.83 -24.04 -10.68
CA ARG A 132 -26.27 -25.25 -10.06
C ARG A 132 -27.33 -26.14 -9.40
N VAL A 133 -28.37 -25.51 -8.85
CA VAL A 133 -29.54 -26.22 -8.31
C VAL A 133 -30.42 -26.69 -9.47
N HIS A 134 -30.65 -25.82 -10.46
CA HIS A 134 -31.49 -26.10 -11.62
C HIS A 134 -30.96 -27.25 -12.47
N THR A 135 -29.64 -27.34 -12.67
CA THR A 135 -29.01 -28.45 -13.39
C THR A 135 -28.79 -29.67 -12.51
N GLY A 136 -29.29 -29.71 -11.27
CA GLY A 136 -29.31 -30.90 -10.40
C GLY A 136 -27.93 -31.35 -9.88
N VAL A 137 -26.89 -30.55 -10.07
CA VAL A 137 -25.50 -30.93 -9.76
C VAL A 137 -25.10 -30.63 -8.31
N HIS A 138 -25.86 -29.81 -7.59
CA HIS A 138 -25.64 -29.43 -6.19
C HIS A 138 -26.96 -29.32 -5.41
N TRP A 139 -26.91 -29.60 -4.11
CA TRP A 139 -28.02 -29.28 -3.19
C TRP A 139 -28.11 -27.76 -2.98
N PRO A 140 -29.31 -27.19 -2.71
CA PRO A 140 -29.43 -25.78 -2.35
C PRO A 140 -28.51 -25.38 -1.18
N THR A 141 -28.33 -26.27 -0.20
CA THR A 141 -27.41 -26.05 0.93
C THR A 141 -25.94 -25.97 0.51
N ASP A 142 -25.51 -26.68 -0.54
CA ASP A 142 -24.15 -26.59 -1.06
C ASP A 142 -23.89 -25.22 -1.70
N VAL A 143 -24.92 -24.65 -2.33
CA VAL A 143 -24.90 -23.34 -2.97
C VAL A 143 -24.86 -22.22 -1.93
N VAL A 144 -25.70 -22.30 -0.90
CA VAL A 144 -25.69 -21.35 0.22
C VAL A 144 -24.34 -21.37 0.95
N ALA A 145 -23.82 -22.56 1.28
CA ALA A 145 -22.52 -22.68 1.91
C ALA A 145 -21.38 -22.16 1.03
N GLY A 146 -21.42 -22.46 -0.28
CA GLY A 146 -20.47 -21.91 -1.25
C GLY A 146 -20.51 -20.39 -1.26
N ALA A 147 -21.68 -19.79 -1.39
CA ALA A 147 -21.85 -18.34 -1.38
C ALA A 147 -21.35 -17.69 -0.08
N ALA A 148 -21.60 -18.33 1.07
CA ALA A 148 -21.10 -17.87 2.36
C ALA A 148 -19.57 -17.90 2.43
N VAL A 149 -18.94 -19.00 2.01
CA VAL A 149 -17.46 -19.12 1.93
C VAL A 149 -16.89 -18.05 1.00
N GLY A 150 -17.46 -17.88 -0.20
CA GLY A 150 -17.01 -16.87 -1.16
C GLY A 150 -17.07 -15.45 -0.61
N SER A 151 -18.20 -15.09 -0.01
CA SER A 151 -18.40 -13.77 0.61
C SER A 151 -17.44 -13.55 1.78
N ALA A 152 -17.24 -14.57 2.63
CA ALA A 152 -16.31 -14.50 3.76
C ALA A 152 -14.87 -14.28 3.30
N VAL A 153 -14.43 -14.97 2.25
CA VAL A 153 -13.11 -14.75 1.65
C VAL A 153 -12.99 -13.31 1.11
N ALA A 154 -14.00 -12.83 0.41
CA ALA A 154 -14.01 -11.45 -0.08
C ALA A 154 -13.94 -10.43 1.07
N PHE A 155 -14.68 -10.63 2.17
CA PHE A 155 -14.58 -9.78 3.36
C PHE A 155 -13.20 -9.84 4.02
N ALA A 156 -12.57 -11.02 4.08
CA ALA A 156 -11.22 -11.18 4.62
C ALA A 156 -10.19 -10.31 3.88
N THR A 157 -10.38 -10.07 2.58
CA THR A 157 -9.49 -9.16 1.81
C THR A 157 -9.46 -7.73 2.37
N ARG A 158 -10.48 -7.28 3.13
CA ARG A 158 -10.46 -5.94 3.78
C ARG A 158 -9.26 -5.76 4.71
N ARG A 159 -8.71 -6.86 5.23
CA ARG A 159 -7.60 -6.83 6.19
C ARG A 159 -6.20 -6.78 5.57
N TRP A 160 -6.06 -6.96 4.25
CA TRP A 160 -4.77 -6.75 3.53
C TRP A 160 -4.85 -5.66 2.50
N TRP A 161 -6.07 -5.40 2.03
CA TRP A 161 -6.38 -4.44 1.01
C TRP A 161 -7.04 -3.23 1.66
N ALA A 162 -6.34 -2.63 2.63
CA ALA A 162 -6.70 -1.34 3.18
C ALA A 162 -6.67 -0.32 2.03
N VAL A 163 -7.84 0.22 1.70
CA VAL A 163 -7.91 1.32 0.75
C VAL A 163 -7.32 2.52 1.48
N ARG A 164 -6.14 2.97 1.02
CA ARG A 164 -5.48 4.19 1.50
C ARG A 164 -6.55 5.31 1.50
N GLU A 165 -6.97 5.78 2.67
CA GLU A 165 -7.82 6.97 2.75
C GLU A 165 -6.97 8.13 2.22
N GLN A 166 -7.41 8.69 1.09
CA GLN A 166 -6.64 9.70 0.35
C GLN A 166 -6.86 11.09 0.94
N GLY A 167 -6.69 11.24 2.26
CA GLY A 167 -6.66 12.54 2.93
C GLY A 167 -5.23 13.08 2.99
N ALA A 168 -5.06 14.39 2.80
CA ALA A 168 -3.84 15.08 3.20
C ALA A 168 -3.60 14.88 4.70
N ALA A 169 -2.34 14.79 5.12
CA ALA A 169 -2.03 14.78 6.54
C ALA A 169 -2.44 16.11 7.18
N THR A 170 -2.90 16.03 8.42
CA THR A 170 -2.93 17.21 9.29
C THR A 170 -1.50 17.56 9.65
N LEU A 171 -1.09 18.79 9.37
CA LEU A 171 0.21 19.34 9.80
C LEU A 171 0.01 20.15 11.09
N GLY A 172 1.08 20.75 11.57
CA GLY A 172 1.12 21.53 12.79
C GLY A 172 0.34 22.83 12.70
N PRO A 173 0.40 23.67 13.74
CA PRO A 173 -0.34 24.93 13.77
C PRO A 173 0.07 25.84 12.61
N ASP A 174 -0.90 26.60 12.09
CA ASP A 174 -0.67 27.71 11.16
C ASP A 174 0.45 28.61 11.70
N ARG A 175 1.38 28.96 10.81
CA ARG A 175 2.46 29.90 11.06
C ARG A 175 2.49 30.91 9.92
N THR A 176 2.55 32.19 10.26
CA THR A 176 2.92 33.21 9.28
C THR A 176 4.44 33.27 9.21
N THR A 177 4.98 33.16 8.01
CA THR A 177 6.40 33.32 7.70
C THR A 177 6.58 34.52 6.75
N GLN A 178 7.82 34.77 6.31
CA GLN A 178 8.10 35.86 5.39
C GLN A 178 7.36 35.66 4.06
N ALA A 179 6.48 36.59 3.72
CA ALA A 179 5.87 36.66 2.40
C ALA A 179 6.94 36.96 1.33
N LEU A 180 6.94 36.19 0.24
CA LEU A 180 7.83 36.36 -0.90
C LEU A 180 6.98 36.62 -2.16
N PRO A 181 6.41 37.82 -2.33
CA PRO A 181 5.64 38.16 -3.51
C PRO A 181 6.49 37.95 -4.77
N ASP A 182 5.87 37.36 -5.79
CA ASP A 182 6.51 36.98 -7.05
C ASP A 182 7.72 36.01 -6.88
N GLY A 183 7.97 35.48 -5.68
CA GLY A 183 9.11 34.64 -5.37
C GLY A 183 10.41 35.38 -5.02
N ASP A 184 10.37 36.67 -4.68
CA ASP A 184 11.58 37.46 -4.38
C ASP A 184 12.41 36.88 -3.22
N GLY A 185 13.57 36.30 -3.55
CA GLY A 185 14.47 35.64 -2.60
C GLY A 185 14.14 34.16 -2.34
N LEU A 186 13.25 33.56 -3.11
CA LEU A 186 13.06 32.11 -3.19
C LEU A 186 14.09 31.51 -4.16
N VAL A 187 14.78 30.46 -3.73
CA VAL A 187 15.59 29.61 -4.61
C VAL A 187 14.93 28.26 -4.77
N VAL A 188 14.54 27.91 -6.00
CA VAL A 188 13.85 26.65 -6.30
C VAL A 188 14.81 25.68 -6.99
N PHE A 189 15.02 24.52 -6.37
CA PHE A 189 15.80 23.44 -6.94
C PHE A 189 14.93 22.52 -7.79
N VAL A 190 15.33 22.27 -9.03
CA VAL A 190 14.62 21.40 -9.98
C VAL A 190 15.50 20.21 -10.33
N ASN A 191 14.96 18.99 -10.22
CA ASN A 191 15.66 17.78 -10.67
C ASN A 191 15.05 17.26 -12.00
N PRO A 192 15.73 17.45 -13.15
CA PRO A 192 15.23 17.08 -14.48
C PRO A 192 15.17 15.56 -14.74
N GLY A 193 15.69 14.73 -13.82
CA GLY A 193 15.69 13.27 -13.94
C GLY A 193 14.50 12.58 -13.25
N SER A 194 13.55 13.33 -12.69
CA SER A 194 12.57 12.80 -11.73
C SER A 194 11.12 12.77 -12.22
N GLY A 195 10.83 13.32 -13.41
CA GLY A 195 9.52 13.26 -14.06
C GLY A 195 9.60 13.17 -15.59
N SER A 196 8.47 12.85 -16.23
CA SER A 196 8.34 12.82 -17.69
C SER A 196 7.89 14.17 -18.30
N ASP A 197 7.68 15.20 -17.47
CA ASP A 197 7.14 16.53 -17.82
C ASP A 197 7.94 17.69 -17.15
N ASP A 198 9.20 17.47 -16.77
CA ASP A 198 10.00 18.42 -15.96
C ASP A 198 10.19 19.79 -16.64
N ASP A 199 10.27 19.83 -17.98
CA ASP A 199 10.36 21.08 -18.77
C ASP A 199 9.09 21.94 -18.66
N GLY A 200 7.92 21.32 -18.47
CA GLY A 200 6.65 22.04 -18.35
C GLY A 200 6.52 22.75 -17.00
N ILE A 201 6.88 22.06 -15.92
CA ILE A 201 6.76 22.60 -14.56
C ILE A 201 7.72 23.75 -14.31
N ARG A 202 8.93 23.71 -14.88
CA ARG A 202 9.84 24.85 -14.80
C ARG A 202 9.19 26.13 -15.35
N GLY A 203 8.61 26.06 -16.54
CA GLY A 203 7.93 27.20 -17.15
C GLY A 203 6.75 27.72 -16.31
N GLU A 204 5.98 26.81 -15.71
CA GLU A 204 4.89 27.18 -14.80
C GLU A 204 5.40 27.88 -13.53
N ILE A 205 6.53 27.44 -12.96
CA ILE A 205 7.15 28.11 -11.79
C ILE A 205 7.66 29.50 -12.19
N GLU A 206 8.31 29.64 -13.35
CA GLU A 206 8.79 30.95 -13.85
C GLU A 206 7.62 31.91 -14.13
N GLU A 207 6.47 31.41 -14.60
CA GLU A 207 5.28 32.22 -14.83
C GLU A 207 4.61 32.65 -13.52
N ALA A 208 4.50 31.76 -12.54
CA ALA A 208 3.84 32.04 -11.27
C ALA A 208 4.72 32.84 -10.28
N LEU A 209 6.04 32.64 -10.33
CA LEU A 209 7.02 33.22 -9.41
C LEU A 209 8.20 33.82 -10.20
N PRO A 210 7.98 34.92 -10.95
CA PRO A 210 8.95 35.45 -11.90
C PRO A 210 10.24 36.03 -11.27
N ALA A 211 10.23 36.30 -9.96
CA ALA A 211 11.40 36.75 -9.20
C ALA A 211 12.15 35.61 -8.50
N ALA A 212 11.65 34.36 -8.58
CA ALA A 212 12.33 33.20 -8.01
C ALA A 212 13.58 32.83 -8.82
N THR A 213 14.64 32.41 -8.12
CA THR A 213 15.84 31.86 -8.76
C THR A 213 15.69 30.36 -8.91
N ILE A 214 15.64 29.86 -10.14
CA ILE A 214 15.55 28.42 -10.41
C ILE A 214 16.95 27.85 -10.66
N VAL A 215 17.28 26.78 -9.95
CA VAL A 215 18.56 26.07 -10.07
C VAL A 215 18.30 24.62 -10.42
N GLU A 216 18.89 24.15 -11.50
CA GLU A 216 18.85 22.75 -11.90
C GLU A 216 20.00 21.97 -11.24
N PHE A 217 19.69 20.78 -10.74
CA PHE A 217 20.71 19.91 -10.18
C PHE A 217 21.63 19.34 -11.26
N ASP A 218 22.93 19.40 -11.00
CA ASP A 218 23.92 18.62 -11.73
C ASP A 218 23.94 17.19 -11.17
N ALA A 219 23.61 16.21 -12.00
CA ALA A 219 23.56 14.80 -11.62
C ALA A 219 24.94 14.20 -11.30
N ASP A 220 26.03 14.84 -11.76
CA ASP A 220 27.41 14.37 -11.56
C ASP A 220 28.03 14.85 -10.24
N ARG A 221 27.29 15.64 -9.45
CA ARG A 221 27.75 16.24 -8.19
C ARG A 221 26.81 15.88 -7.03
N ASP A 222 27.35 15.86 -5.82
CA ASP A 222 26.53 15.67 -4.62
C ASP A 222 25.47 16.78 -4.49
N PHE A 223 24.21 16.40 -4.28
CA PHE A 223 23.11 17.36 -4.18
C PHE A 223 23.20 18.23 -2.93
N GLY A 224 23.66 17.68 -1.80
CA GLY A 224 23.82 18.41 -0.55
C GLY A 224 24.85 19.53 -0.68
N GLU A 225 26.03 19.21 -1.24
CA GLU A 225 27.09 20.20 -1.49
C GLU A 225 26.64 21.31 -2.46
N GLN A 226 25.87 20.95 -3.49
CA GLN A 226 25.31 21.92 -4.44
C GLN A 226 24.34 22.88 -3.75
N ILE A 227 23.43 22.37 -2.92
CA ILE A 227 22.46 23.19 -2.18
C ILE A 227 23.20 24.17 -1.27
N ASP A 228 24.19 23.70 -0.51
CA ASP A 228 24.95 24.54 0.42
C ASP A 228 25.72 25.65 -0.32
N ALA A 229 26.31 25.35 -1.48
CA ALA A 229 26.97 26.34 -2.32
C ALA A 229 26.00 27.40 -2.89
N VAL A 230 24.79 26.97 -3.28
CA VAL A 230 23.75 27.87 -3.79
C VAL A 230 23.22 28.78 -2.69
N ILE A 231 22.97 28.24 -1.49
CA ILE A 231 22.55 29.02 -0.32
C ILE A 231 23.62 30.07 0.03
N ALA A 232 24.90 29.67 0.07
CA ALA A 232 25.99 30.57 0.39
C ALA A 232 26.18 31.70 -0.65
N SER A 233 25.85 31.45 -1.92
CA SER A 233 26.00 32.44 -3.00
C SER A 233 24.81 33.37 -3.17
N HIS A 234 23.58 32.88 -2.96
CA HIS A 234 22.36 33.65 -3.22
C HIS A 234 21.74 34.26 -1.97
N GLY A 235 22.06 33.74 -0.77
CA GLY A 235 21.44 34.18 0.49
C GLY A 235 19.91 34.12 0.46
N PRO A 236 19.30 32.97 0.12
CA PRO A 236 17.85 32.87 -0.03
C PRO A 236 17.10 33.13 1.27
N LYS A 237 15.89 33.67 1.14
CA LYS A 237 14.91 33.82 2.24
C LYS A 237 14.08 32.55 2.43
N ALA A 238 13.98 31.71 1.40
CA ALA A 238 13.33 30.40 1.45
C ALA A 238 13.88 29.47 0.36
N LEU A 239 13.70 28.16 0.55
CA LEU A 239 14.05 27.13 -0.42
C LEU A 239 12.80 26.53 -1.04
N GLY A 240 12.83 26.28 -2.34
CA GLY A 240 11.83 25.54 -3.08
C GLY A 240 12.42 24.26 -3.64
N VAL A 241 11.59 23.22 -3.82
CA VAL A 241 12.00 21.99 -4.49
C VAL A 241 10.94 21.45 -5.42
N CYS A 242 11.36 21.07 -6.62
CA CYS A 242 10.58 20.33 -7.61
C CYS A 242 11.35 19.07 -8.00
N GLY A 243 10.88 17.92 -7.55
CA GLY A 243 11.45 16.63 -7.93
C GLY A 243 10.87 15.45 -7.15
N GLY A 244 11.50 14.30 -7.29
CA GLY A 244 11.14 13.07 -6.56
C GLY A 244 11.44 13.13 -5.06
N ASP A 245 11.01 12.11 -4.31
CA ASP A 245 11.11 12.07 -2.84
C ASP A 245 12.54 12.27 -2.31
N GLY A 246 13.56 11.67 -2.96
CA GLY A 246 14.96 11.84 -2.57
C GLY A 246 15.39 13.30 -2.63
N THR A 247 15.11 13.98 -3.75
CA THR A 247 15.41 15.42 -3.93
C THR A 247 14.68 16.29 -2.90
N ILE A 248 13.41 16.00 -2.65
CA ILE A 248 12.63 16.72 -1.63
C ILE A 248 13.27 16.57 -0.24
N VAL A 249 13.68 15.35 0.13
CA VAL A 249 14.32 15.07 1.42
C VAL A 249 15.66 15.80 1.55
N THR A 250 16.48 15.84 0.49
CA THR A 250 17.76 16.57 0.52
C THR A 250 17.54 18.07 0.73
N VAL A 251 16.61 18.69 -0.02
CA VAL A 251 16.33 20.13 0.12
C VAL A 251 15.65 20.44 1.46
N ALA A 252 14.74 19.59 1.93
CA ALA A 252 14.14 19.74 3.26
C ALA A 252 15.21 19.68 4.37
N SER A 253 16.16 18.75 4.26
CA SER A 253 17.27 18.64 5.21
C SER A 253 18.16 19.90 5.20
N ALA A 254 18.39 20.51 4.03
CA ALA A 254 19.10 21.77 3.94
C ALA A 254 18.29 22.95 4.52
N SER A 255 16.98 23.01 4.26
CA SER A 255 16.07 24.00 4.85
C SER A 255 16.17 24.02 6.38
N VAL A 256 16.23 22.84 7.01
CA VAL A 256 16.40 22.72 8.47
C VAL A 256 17.77 23.19 8.92
N ARG A 257 18.84 22.75 8.25
CA ARG A 257 20.22 23.11 8.62
C ARG A 257 20.46 24.62 8.56
N HIS A 258 19.80 25.31 7.62
CA HIS A 258 19.95 26.75 7.38
C HIS A 258 18.81 27.60 7.95
N ASP A 259 17.85 26.99 8.68
CA ASP A 259 16.66 27.66 9.25
C ASP A 259 15.84 28.46 8.21
N LEU A 260 15.64 27.85 7.02
CA LEU A 260 14.90 28.45 5.91
C LEU A 260 13.54 27.77 5.72
N PRO A 261 12.44 28.52 5.49
CA PRO A 261 11.16 27.96 5.07
C PRO A 261 11.29 27.15 3.77
N LEU A 262 10.49 26.10 3.65
CA LEU A 262 10.46 25.17 2.52
C LEU A 262 9.17 25.36 1.71
N ALA A 263 9.30 25.44 0.39
CA ALA A 263 8.22 25.29 -0.57
C ALA A 263 8.42 24.00 -1.37
N VAL A 264 7.33 23.26 -1.61
CA VAL A 264 7.38 22.03 -2.41
C VAL A 264 6.47 22.21 -3.62
N PHE A 265 6.98 21.89 -4.80
CA PHE A 265 6.25 21.92 -6.04
C PHE A 265 6.12 20.48 -6.56
N PRO A 266 4.89 19.98 -6.80
CA PRO A 266 4.68 18.59 -7.20
C PRO A 266 5.15 18.34 -8.65
N GLY A 267 6.42 17.95 -8.80
CA GLY A 267 7.11 17.69 -10.07
C GLY A 267 6.74 16.44 -10.89
N GLY A 268 5.75 15.61 -10.50
CA GLY A 268 5.51 14.37 -11.24
C GLY A 268 4.59 13.33 -10.58
N THR A 269 4.55 12.12 -11.17
CA THR A 269 3.56 11.06 -10.84
C THR A 269 3.70 10.35 -9.48
N LEU A 270 4.76 10.59 -8.69
CA LEU A 270 5.12 9.75 -7.53
C LEU A 270 5.70 10.49 -6.29
N ASN A 271 5.27 11.72 -6.00
CA ASN A 271 5.79 12.45 -4.82
C ASN A 271 5.02 12.07 -3.55
N HIS A 272 5.54 11.10 -2.78
CA HIS A 272 4.91 10.64 -1.54
C HIS A 272 4.92 11.73 -0.46
N PHE A 273 6.02 12.49 -0.32
CA PHE A 273 6.06 13.57 0.67
C PHE A 273 5.07 14.69 0.35
N ALA A 274 5.13 15.27 -0.86
CA ALA A 274 4.24 16.37 -1.26
C ALA A 274 2.76 15.97 -1.12
N ARG A 275 2.43 14.74 -1.49
CA ARG A 275 1.08 14.20 -1.38
C ARG A 275 0.66 13.95 0.07
N ASP A 276 1.52 13.36 0.89
CA ASP A 276 1.21 13.08 2.29
C ASP A 276 1.11 14.41 3.07
N ALA A 277 1.98 15.39 2.80
CA ALA A 277 1.89 16.75 3.37
C ALA A 277 0.70 17.57 2.83
N GLY A 278 0.01 17.08 1.79
CA GLY A 278 -1.14 17.75 1.21
C GLY A 278 -0.81 19.09 0.54
N VAL A 279 0.42 19.20 0.01
CA VAL A 279 0.82 20.33 -0.83
C VAL A 279 -0.06 20.30 -2.08
N GLY A 280 -0.72 21.42 -2.35
CA GLY A 280 -1.68 21.54 -3.44
C GLY A 280 -1.00 21.63 -4.82
N ASP A 281 -1.71 22.20 -5.78
CA ASP A 281 -1.12 22.52 -7.07
C ASP A 281 -0.11 23.68 -6.96
N LEU A 282 0.62 23.92 -8.04
CA LEU A 282 1.64 24.97 -8.11
C LEU A 282 1.05 26.35 -7.76
N ALA A 283 -0.16 26.65 -8.23
CA ALA A 283 -0.85 27.90 -7.94
C ALA A 283 -1.07 28.10 -6.43
N SER A 284 -1.59 27.07 -5.74
CA SER A 284 -1.80 27.14 -4.29
C SER A 284 -0.50 27.29 -3.50
N THR A 285 0.60 26.66 -3.94
CA THR A 285 1.92 26.85 -3.35
C THR A 285 2.44 28.27 -3.59
N ALA A 286 2.27 28.81 -4.79
CA ALA A 286 2.67 30.18 -5.12
C ALA A 286 1.89 31.23 -4.31
N GLU A 287 0.57 31.05 -4.16
CA GLU A 287 -0.28 31.88 -3.28
C GLU A 287 0.21 31.83 -1.84
N ALA A 288 0.50 30.64 -1.30
CA ALA A 288 1.01 30.49 0.06
C ALA A 288 2.36 31.19 0.28
N ILE A 289 3.24 31.15 -0.72
CA ILE A 289 4.53 31.86 -0.70
C ILE A 289 4.31 33.37 -0.73
N ALA A 290 3.42 33.87 -1.59
CA ALA A 290 3.10 35.29 -1.72
C ALA A 290 2.45 35.84 -0.45
N ASP A 291 1.58 35.08 0.20
CA ASP A 291 0.88 35.47 1.43
C ASP A 291 1.70 35.21 2.70
N GLY A 292 2.78 34.42 2.61
CA GLY A 292 3.57 34.02 3.77
C GLY A 292 2.86 33.00 4.67
N THR A 293 1.91 32.21 4.14
CA THR A 293 1.19 31.20 4.91
C THR A 293 1.95 29.88 4.93
N ALA A 294 2.22 29.38 6.13
CA ALA A 294 2.94 28.14 6.32
C ALA A 294 2.33 27.29 7.44
N GLU A 295 2.67 26.01 7.45
CA GLU A 295 2.36 25.08 8.52
C GLU A 295 3.67 24.45 9.02
N LEU A 296 3.69 24.06 10.29
CA LEU A 296 4.86 23.40 10.89
C LEU A 296 4.79 21.88 10.69
N VAL A 297 5.92 21.29 10.30
CA VAL A 297 6.05 19.84 10.08
C VAL A 297 7.13 19.30 10.99
N ASP A 298 6.84 18.21 11.69
CA ASP A 298 7.83 17.51 12.51
C ASP A 298 8.81 16.75 11.65
N LEU A 299 10.01 16.55 12.19
CA LEU A 299 11.05 15.75 11.56
C LEU A 299 11.50 14.60 12.43
N GLY A 300 11.99 13.55 11.77
CA GLY A 300 12.75 12.50 12.41
C GLY A 300 14.23 12.86 12.45
N LYS A 301 14.85 12.66 13.60
CA LYS A 301 16.31 12.76 13.77
C LYS A 301 16.85 11.43 14.24
N VAL A 302 18.05 11.08 13.77
CA VAL A 302 18.77 9.89 14.19
C VAL A 302 20.24 10.19 14.37
N ARG A 303 20.79 9.82 15.52
CA ARG A 303 22.22 9.86 15.80
C ARG A 303 22.80 8.45 15.80
N VAL A 304 23.89 8.26 15.07
CA VAL A 304 24.56 6.96 14.91
C VAL A 304 25.88 6.95 15.65
N ASP A 305 26.08 6.02 16.58
CA ASP A 305 27.33 5.82 17.36
C ASP A 305 27.91 7.10 18.00
N GLY A 306 27.04 8.06 18.35
CA GLY A 306 27.44 9.35 18.91
C GLY A 306 28.06 10.34 17.92
N GLY A 307 28.01 10.04 16.62
CA GLY A 307 28.45 10.91 15.53
C GLY A 307 27.45 12.02 15.18
N GLU A 308 27.49 12.48 13.94
CA GLU A 308 26.56 13.50 13.44
C GLU A 308 25.12 12.99 13.39
N GLU A 309 24.20 13.94 13.47
CA GLU A 309 22.77 13.65 13.49
C GLU A 309 22.20 13.78 12.08
N ALA A 310 21.63 12.69 11.57
CA ALA A 310 20.94 12.67 10.29
C ALA A 310 19.46 13.02 10.47
N THR A 311 18.90 13.68 9.46
CA THR A 311 17.48 14.04 9.41
C THR A 311 16.77 13.13 8.43
N PHE A 312 15.56 12.69 8.78
CA PHE A 312 14.69 11.94 7.88
C PHE A 312 13.27 12.47 7.97
N VAL A 313 12.61 12.53 6.82
CA VAL A 313 11.30 13.13 6.66
C VAL A 313 10.21 12.07 6.75
N ASN A 314 10.42 10.89 6.18
CA ASN A 314 9.41 9.84 6.12
C ASN A 314 9.73 8.71 7.08
N THR A 315 10.80 7.95 6.82
CA THR A 315 11.04 6.67 7.50
C THR A 315 12.51 6.35 7.62
N ALA A 316 12.90 5.80 8.75
CA ALA A 316 14.16 5.10 8.94
C ALA A 316 13.91 3.60 9.16
N SER A 317 14.82 2.76 8.69
CA SER A 317 14.70 1.30 8.83
C SER A 317 16.05 0.64 9.07
N LEU A 318 16.02 -0.45 9.84
CA LEU A 318 17.15 -1.29 10.19
C LEU A 318 16.82 -2.77 9.90
N GLY A 319 17.81 -3.53 9.44
CA GLY A 319 17.64 -4.95 9.10
C GLY A 319 17.14 -5.16 7.66
N GLY A 320 16.43 -6.26 7.36
CA GLY A 320 16.16 -6.72 5.98
C GLY A 320 15.32 -5.83 5.06
N TYR A 321 14.92 -4.61 5.47
CA TYR A 321 14.13 -3.70 4.65
C TYR A 321 14.85 -3.21 3.37
N PRO A 322 16.12 -2.76 3.41
CA PRO A 322 16.86 -2.38 2.20
C PRO A 322 17.00 -3.53 1.21
N ASP A 323 17.19 -4.76 1.71
CA ASP A 323 17.21 -5.96 0.87
C ASP A 323 15.87 -6.20 0.18
N SER A 324 14.76 -5.89 0.85
CA SER A 324 13.41 -6.04 0.29
C SER A 324 13.14 -5.01 -0.82
N VAL A 325 13.63 -3.78 -0.65
CA VAL A 325 13.53 -2.70 -1.65
C VAL A 325 14.34 -3.07 -2.89
N ARG A 326 15.59 -3.50 -2.70
CA ARG A 326 16.49 -3.94 -3.77
C ARG A 326 15.92 -5.13 -4.56
N LEU A 327 15.40 -6.15 -3.87
CA LEU A 327 14.77 -7.30 -4.50
C LEU A 327 13.47 -6.93 -5.24
N ARG A 328 12.66 -6.02 -4.66
CA ARG A 328 11.45 -5.51 -5.30
C ARG A 328 11.79 -4.82 -6.62
N GLU A 329 12.78 -3.94 -6.64
CA GLU A 329 13.17 -3.19 -7.83
C GLU A 329 13.69 -4.11 -8.94
N GLN A 330 14.46 -5.14 -8.58
CA GLN A 330 14.91 -6.14 -9.54
C GLN A 330 13.74 -6.91 -10.19
N TRP A 331 12.66 -7.17 -9.45
CA TRP A 331 11.55 -7.99 -9.91
C TRP A 331 10.35 -7.20 -10.44
N GLN A 332 10.26 -5.91 -10.12
CA GLN A 332 9.17 -5.02 -10.52
C GLN A 332 8.94 -4.98 -12.04
N PRO A 333 9.97 -4.93 -12.92
CA PRO A 333 9.75 -4.91 -14.37
C PRO A 333 9.04 -6.15 -14.90
N ARG A 334 9.21 -7.31 -14.24
CA ARG A 334 8.66 -8.60 -14.71
C ARG A 334 7.33 -8.97 -14.04
N LEU A 335 7.16 -8.60 -12.77
CA LEU A 335 6.03 -9.06 -11.93
C LEU A 335 5.05 -7.93 -11.58
N GLY A 336 5.39 -6.67 -11.86
CA GLY A 336 4.65 -5.50 -11.41
C GLY A 336 4.92 -5.14 -9.94
N LYS A 337 4.58 -3.91 -9.54
CA LYS A 337 4.95 -3.29 -8.25
C LYS A 337 4.51 -4.11 -7.02
N TRP A 338 3.25 -4.52 -6.96
CA TRP A 338 2.70 -5.21 -5.79
C TRP A 338 3.15 -6.67 -5.65
N PRO A 339 3.13 -7.51 -6.71
CA PRO A 339 3.62 -8.88 -6.62
C PRO A 339 5.14 -8.95 -6.35
N ALA A 340 5.92 -8.04 -6.94
CA ALA A 340 7.36 -7.95 -6.68
C ALA A 340 7.65 -7.61 -5.21
N ALA A 341 6.92 -6.65 -4.63
CA ALA A 341 7.07 -6.28 -3.23
C ALA A 341 6.72 -7.43 -2.27
N ALA A 342 5.62 -8.16 -2.54
CA ALA A 342 5.21 -9.29 -1.71
C ALA A 342 6.24 -10.44 -1.75
N LEU A 343 6.75 -10.77 -2.95
CA LEU A 343 7.73 -11.85 -3.10
C LEU A 343 9.09 -11.47 -2.51
N ALA A 344 9.51 -10.20 -2.68
CA ALA A 344 10.72 -9.67 -2.07
C ALA A 344 10.66 -9.75 -0.53
N MET A 345 9.56 -9.30 0.06
CA MET A 345 9.33 -9.40 1.51
C MET A 345 9.35 -10.87 1.97
N ALA A 346 8.66 -11.77 1.28
CA ALA A 346 8.65 -13.19 1.62
C ALA A 346 10.06 -13.81 1.55
N ARG A 347 10.86 -13.42 0.56
CA ARG A 347 12.24 -13.92 0.42
C ARG A 347 13.15 -13.37 1.51
N VAL A 348 13.07 -12.07 1.81
CA VAL A 348 13.80 -11.47 2.94
C VAL A 348 13.44 -12.15 4.24
N LEU A 349 12.16 -12.35 4.55
CA LEU A 349 11.74 -13.05 5.77
C LEU A 349 12.22 -14.50 5.83
N ALA A 350 12.41 -15.16 4.68
CA ALA A 350 12.91 -16.52 4.60
C ALA A 350 14.43 -16.61 4.77
N SER A 351 15.19 -15.63 4.27
CA SER A 351 16.65 -15.64 4.25
C SER A 351 17.33 -14.75 5.29
N ALA A 352 16.63 -13.77 5.86
CA ALA A 352 17.19 -12.87 6.87
C ALA A 352 17.57 -13.68 8.12
N GLU A 353 18.63 -13.24 8.79
CA GLU A 353 19.00 -13.70 10.12
C GLU A 353 18.39 -12.74 11.16
N PRO A 354 17.96 -13.24 12.33
CA PRO A 354 17.44 -12.36 13.38
C PRO A 354 18.51 -11.39 13.85
N LEU A 355 18.15 -10.12 13.96
CA LEU A 355 18.98 -9.10 14.56
C LEU A 355 18.78 -9.10 16.07
N ALA A 356 19.86 -9.29 16.83
CA ALA A 356 19.84 -9.11 18.27
C ALA A 356 19.94 -7.61 18.58
N VAL A 357 18.91 -7.06 19.23
CA VAL A 357 18.79 -5.62 19.48
C VAL A 357 18.35 -5.37 20.91
N THR A 358 18.79 -4.26 21.47
CA THR A 358 18.29 -3.72 22.73
C THR A 358 17.51 -2.45 22.39
N ILE A 359 16.21 -2.45 22.66
CA ILE A 359 15.31 -1.30 22.41
C ILE A 359 14.94 -0.73 23.78
N ASP A 360 15.33 0.52 24.04
CA ASP A 360 15.13 1.20 25.33
C ASP A 360 15.55 0.35 26.55
N GLY A 361 16.68 -0.34 26.43
CA GLY A 361 17.24 -1.20 27.49
C GLY A 361 16.63 -2.61 27.58
N VAL A 362 15.65 -2.95 26.72
CA VAL A 362 15.05 -4.29 26.68
C VAL A 362 15.61 -5.09 25.51
N GLU A 363 16.18 -6.26 25.81
CA GLU A 363 16.71 -7.15 24.79
C GLU A 363 15.60 -7.82 23.97
N HIS A 364 15.77 -7.81 22.66
CA HIS A 364 14.89 -8.41 21.68
C HIS A 364 15.69 -9.09 20.57
N SER A 365 15.07 -10.07 19.93
CA SER A 365 15.53 -10.58 18.64
C SER A 365 14.48 -10.20 17.61
N VAL A 366 14.86 -9.47 16.55
CA VAL A 366 13.93 -8.91 15.55
C VAL A 366 14.32 -9.27 14.13
N TRP A 367 13.34 -9.47 13.25
CA TRP A 367 13.57 -9.66 11.81
C TRP A 367 13.75 -8.34 11.07
N MET A 368 13.05 -7.30 11.52
CA MET A 368 13.00 -6.00 10.88
C MET A 368 12.56 -4.97 11.91
N LEU A 369 13.10 -3.76 11.79
CA LEU A 369 12.72 -2.61 12.58
C LEU A 369 12.47 -1.42 11.65
N PHE A 370 11.39 -0.70 11.92
CA PHE A 370 10.93 0.46 11.19
C PHE A 370 10.64 1.60 12.18
N VAL A 371 11.10 2.80 11.85
CA VAL A 371 10.84 4.04 12.59
C VAL A 371 10.28 5.05 11.61
N GLY A 372 9.00 5.36 11.72
CA GLY A 372 8.34 6.41 10.94
C GLY A 372 8.38 7.75 11.66
N ASN A 373 8.55 8.85 10.91
CA ASN A 373 8.29 10.19 11.44
C ASN A 373 6.79 10.49 11.35
N GLY A 374 6.16 10.82 12.49
CA GLY A 374 4.72 10.92 12.63
C GLY A 374 4.05 9.55 12.77
N ARG A 375 2.72 9.54 12.76
CA ARG A 375 1.93 8.32 12.97
C ARG A 375 1.52 7.70 11.64
N TYR A 376 1.87 6.44 11.38
CA TYR A 376 1.41 5.74 10.19
C TYR A 376 0.15 4.91 10.46
N THR A 377 -0.68 4.79 9.43
CA THR A 377 -1.90 4.00 9.40
C THR A 377 -1.90 3.07 8.19
N PRO A 378 -2.50 1.87 8.29
CA PRO A 378 -3.04 1.26 9.50
C PRO A 378 -1.93 0.89 10.51
N THR A 379 -2.24 0.92 11.81
CA THR A 379 -1.31 0.48 12.87
C THR A 379 -1.16 -1.04 12.92
N ASP A 380 -2.14 -1.76 12.39
CA ASP A 380 -2.25 -3.22 12.42
C ASP A 380 -1.81 -3.93 11.14
N GLN A 381 -1.28 -3.18 10.16
CA GLN A 381 -0.87 -3.66 8.84
C GLN A 381 0.41 -2.95 8.39
N VAL A 382 0.83 -3.21 7.14
CA VAL A 382 1.91 -2.46 6.50
C VAL A 382 1.55 -0.96 6.51
N PRO A 383 2.47 -0.07 6.95
CA PRO A 383 2.27 1.37 6.91
C PRO A 383 1.89 1.83 5.49
N MET A 384 0.73 2.45 5.34
CA MET A 384 0.19 2.82 4.02
C MET A 384 -0.08 4.32 3.88
N SER A 385 -0.39 5.02 4.96
CA SER A 385 -0.68 6.46 4.97
C SER A 385 -0.18 7.09 6.26
N ARG A 386 0.21 8.36 6.21
CA ARG A 386 0.63 9.14 7.36
C ARG A 386 -0.35 10.30 7.58
N PRO A 387 -1.42 10.12 8.36
CA PRO A 387 -2.44 11.16 8.53
C PRO A 387 -2.02 12.31 9.45
N GLU A 388 -0.99 12.15 10.28
CA GLU A 388 -0.56 13.17 11.26
C GLU A 388 0.97 13.27 11.31
N ILE A 389 1.54 14.47 11.13
CA ILE A 389 3.01 14.73 11.07
C ILE A 389 3.43 15.87 12.04
N HIS A 390 2.69 16.11 13.12
CA HIS A 390 2.89 17.31 13.96
C HIS A 390 2.86 17.07 15.49
N ARG A 391 2.77 15.80 15.92
CA ARG A 391 2.53 15.44 17.33
C ARG A 391 3.80 15.21 18.14
N GLY A 392 4.98 15.36 17.55
CA GLY A 392 6.26 15.06 18.18
C GLY A 392 6.44 13.57 18.45
N THR A 393 5.91 12.70 17.59
CA THR A 393 5.89 11.25 17.79
C THR A 393 6.54 10.50 16.63
N LEU A 394 7.29 9.47 16.96
CA LEU A 394 7.79 8.44 16.05
C LEU A 394 6.90 7.20 16.13
N ASP A 395 6.65 6.58 14.97
CA ASP A 395 5.98 5.29 14.84
C ASP A 395 7.01 4.17 14.76
N VAL A 396 7.21 3.47 15.87
CA VAL A 396 8.21 2.40 16.00
C VAL A 396 7.53 1.05 15.84
N ARG A 397 7.94 0.29 14.81
CA ARG A 397 7.40 -1.03 14.49
C ARG A 397 8.52 -2.04 14.35
N TYR A 398 8.38 -3.19 15.00
CA TYR A 398 9.37 -4.26 14.85
C TYR A 398 8.75 -5.64 14.91
N LEU A 399 9.40 -6.57 14.21
CA LEU A 399 8.94 -7.95 14.04
C LEU A 399 9.78 -8.89 14.90
N LEU A 400 9.21 -9.39 15.98
CA LEU A 400 9.89 -10.28 16.91
C LEU A 400 10.23 -11.65 16.27
N ALA A 401 11.49 -12.05 16.41
CA ALA A 401 12.05 -13.32 15.98
C ALA A 401 12.14 -14.36 17.10
N ASP A 402 12.09 -13.93 18.36
CA ASP A 402 12.23 -14.74 19.59
C ASP A 402 11.06 -15.70 19.86
N ARG A 403 9.97 -15.63 19.09
CA ARG A 403 8.79 -16.47 19.28
C ARG A 403 8.86 -17.78 18.49
N ARG A 404 8.32 -18.85 19.08
CA ARG A 404 8.16 -20.14 18.40
C ARG A 404 7.33 -19.99 17.12
N PHE A 405 7.88 -20.48 16.01
CA PHE A 405 7.31 -20.34 14.67
C PHE A 405 7.11 -18.88 14.23
N SER A 406 7.93 -17.92 14.71
CA SER A 406 7.79 -16.48 14.44
C SER A 406 7.59 -16.18 12.94
N ARG A 407 8.41 -16.76 12.05
CA ARG A 407 8.27 -16.61 10.59
C ARG A 407 6.92 -17.08 10.07
N LEU A 408 6.49 -18.29 10.40
CA LEU A 408 5.20 -18.83 9.93
C LEU A 408 4.03 -18.01 10.46
N ARG A 409 4.11 -17.56 11.72
CA ARG A 409 3.08 -16.71 12.35
C ARG A 409 3.01 -15.34 11.70
N LEU A 410 4.16 -14.76 11.34
CA LEU A 410 4.23 -13.49 10.64
C LEU A 410 3.67 -13.60 9.21
N ILE A 411 4.08 -14.62 8.46
CA ILE A 411 3.54 -14.88 7.12
C ILE A 411 2.04 -15.13 7.19
N ALA A 412 1.58 -15.94 8.15
CA ALA A 412 0.16 -16.15 8.38
C ALA A 412 -0.54 -14.84 8.72
N ALA A 413 -0.01 -14.03 9.65
CA ALA A 413 -0.59 -12.76 10.05
C ALA A 413 -0.63 -11.72 8.93
N ALA A 414 0.37 -11.68 8.05
CA ALA A 414 0.36 -10.86 6.84
C ALA A 414 -0.65 -11.38 5.81
N LEU A 415 -0.81 -12.70 5.69
CA LEU A 415 -1.81 -13.37 4.85
C LEU A 415 -3.21 -13.42 5.46
N THR A 416 -3.40 -13.10 6.75
CA THR A 416 -4.70 -13.10 7.45
C THR A 416 -5.15 -11.71 7.91
N GLY A 417 -4.19 -10.78 8.01
CA GLY A 417 -4.41 -9.33 8.07
C GLY A 417 -4.62 -8.92 9.50
N THR A 418 -3.87 -9.64 10.32
CA THR A 418 -3.97 -9.70 11.75
C THR A 418 -2.60 -9.39 12.32
N LEU A 419 -1.77 -8.67 11.57
CA LEU A 419 -0.41 -8.31 11.96
C LEU A 419 -0.43 -7.51 13.26
N GLY A 420 -1.35 -6.55 13.42
CA GLY A 420 -1.52 -5.80 14.66
C GLY A 420 -1.91 -6.64 15.89
N SER A 421 -2.55 -7.80 15.69
CA SER A 421 -2.87 -8.74 16.78
C SER A 421 -1.82 -9.85 16.94
N ALA A 422 -0.81 -9.89 16.08
CA ALA A 422 0.21 -10.92 16.12
C ALA A 422 1.15 -10.62 17.28
N VAL A 423 1.37 -11.60 18.17
CA VAL A 423 2.36 -11.49 19.26
C VAL A 423 3.80 -11.31 18.76
N THR A 424 4.02 -11.45 17.46
CA THR A 424 5.31 -11.25 16.78
C THR A 424 5.46 -9.83 16.21
N TYR A 425 4.46 -8.97 16.38
CA TYR A 425 4.47 -7.59 15.90
C TYR A 425 4.32 -6.67 17.10
N VAL A 426 5.22 -5.70 17.22
CA VAL A 426 5.13 -4.66 18.23
C VAL A 426 5.04 -3.32 17.52
N HIS A 427 4.18 -2.45 18.06
CA HIS A 427 3.94 -1.10 17.59
C HIS A 427 3.90 -0.17 18.80
N ALA A 428 4.66 0.92 18.75
CA ALA A 428 4.70 1.95 19.77
C ALA A 428 4.77 3.34 19.14
N ASP A 429 3.95 4.26 19.66
CA ASP A 429 4.04 5.70 19.35
C ASP A 429 4.86 6.36 20.47
N THR A 430 6.06 6.87 20.17
CA THR A 430 6.99 7.44 21.19
C THR A 430 7.75 8.65 20.64
N PRO A 431 8.03 9.70 21.44
CA PRO A 431 8.83 10.84 20.98
C PRO A 431 10.31 10.50 20.75
N ASN A 432 10.83 9.46 21.38
CA ASN A 432 12.20 9.00 21.22
C ASN A 432 12.31 7.49 21.41
N VAL A 433 13.31 6.88 20.79
CA VAL A 433 13.66 5.47 20.97
C VAL A 433 15.16 5.28 20.78
N THR A 434 15.78 4.50 21.66
CA THR A 434 17.19 4.11 21.53
C THR A 434 17.27 2.64 21.12
N ILE A 435 18.00 2.38 20.04
CA ILE A 435 18.18 1.04 19.48
C ILE A 435 19.66 0.73 19.46
N GLU A 436 20.07 -0.30 20.19
CA GLU A 436 21.44 -0.81 20.19
C GLU A 436 21.48 -2.20 19.54
N ILE A 437 22.45 -2.42 18.66
CA ILE A 437 22.66 -3.66 17.94
C ILE A 437 23.76 -4.46 18.63
N THR A 438 23.43 -5.70 18.99
CA THR A 438 24.40 -6.63 19.55
C THR A 438 25.12 -7.34 18.39
N GLY A 439 26.39 -7.03 18.16
CA GLY A 439 27.24 -7.73 17.19
C GLY A 439 27.83 -6.82 16.12
N ILE A 440 27.62 -7.14 14.85
CA ILE A 440 28.18 -6.40 13.71
C ILE A 440 27.38 -5.11 13.48
N PRO A 441 28.02 -3.98 13.12
CA PRO A 441 27.31 -2.78 12.71
C PRO A 441 26.30 -3.06 11.60
N VAL A 442 25.17 -2.36 11.62
CA VAL A 442 24.08 -2.50 10.65
C VAL A 442 23.89 -1.21 9.91
N ALA A 443 23.59 -1.32 8.61
CA ALA A 443 23.23 -0.19 7.77
C ALA A 443 21.89 0.42 8.19
N LEU A 444 21.91 1.71 8.46
CA LEU A 444 20.74 2.56 8.61
C LEU A 444 20.31 3.09 7.25
N ALA A 445 19.08 2.78 6.86
CA ALA A 445 18.46 3.38 5.69
C ALA A 445 17.42 4.41 6.12
N THR A 446 17.58 5.67 5.71
CA THR A 446 16.60 6.75 5.90
C THR A 446 16.04 7.19 4.55
N ASP A 447 14.73 7.33 4.45
CA ASP A 447 14.00 7.77 3.27
C ASP A 447 14.35 7.01 1.97
N GLY A 448 14.87 5.78 2.10
CA GLY A 448 15.24 4.91 0.98
C GLY A 448 16.73 4.88 0.66
N GLU A 449 17.55 5.73 1.31
CA GLU A 449 19.00 5.80 1.10
C GLU A 449 19.76 5.30 2.34
N VAL A 450 20.88 4.62 2.12
CA VAL A 450 21.75 4.14 3.21
C VAL A 450 22.65 5.29 3.64
N VAL A 451 22.55 5.71 4.91
CA VAL A 451 23.25 6.89 5.42
C VAL A 451 24.50 6.53 6.22
N ALA A 452 24.43 5.50 7.06
CA ALA A 452 25.53 5.11 7.92
C ALA A 452 25.42 3.66 8.38
N ASP A 453 26.55 3.04 8.68
CA ASP A 453 26.63 1.80 9.45
C ASP A 453 26.90 2.14 10.92
N GLY A 454 26.19 1.50 11.84
CA GLY A 454 26.43 1.71 13.26
C GLY A 454 25.87 0.64 14.17
N ARG A 455 26.11 0.80 15.47
CA ARG A 455 25.60 -0.11 16.50
C ARG A 455 24.61 0.54 17.44
N ARG A 456 24.65 1.85 17.65
CA ARG A 456 23.72 2.57 18.49
C ARG A 456 23.03 3.66 17.69
N PHE A 457 21.71 3.63 17.70
CA PHE A 457 20.84 4.54 16.97
C PHE A 457 19.89 5.22 17.96
N GLU A 458 20.05 6.53 18.10
CA GLU A 458 19.19 7.35 18.96
C GLU A 458 18.22 8.13 18.09
N PHE A 459 16.97 7.69 18.06
CA PHE A 459 15.92 8.35 17.30
C PHE A 459 15.16 9.32 18.19
N ARG A 460 14.85 10.49 17.65
CA ARG A 460 13.91 11.43 18.26
C ARG A 460 13.04 12.10 17.21
N SER A 461 11.81 12.40 17.57
CA SER A 461 11.00 13.36 16.84
C SER A 461 11.43 14.77 17.25
N GLU A 462 11.64 15.63 16.26
CA GLU A 462 11.87 17.06 16.42
C GLU A 462 10.57 17.78 16.03
N PRO A 463 9.77 18.22 17.01
CA PRO A 463 8.54 18.93 16.73
C PRO A 463 8.83 20.23 15.98
N GLN A 464 8.00 20.56 15.00
CA GLN A 464 8.09 21.84 14.27
C GLN A 464 9.43 22.04 13.54
N GLY A 465 10.08 20.96 13.12
CA GLY A 465 11.40 20.99 12.49
C GLY A 465 11.47 21.72 11.15
N VAL A 466 10.36 21.82 10.40
CA VAL A 466 10.29 22.57 9.12
C VAL A 466 9.08 23.49 9.09
N THR A 467 9.28 24.71 8.58
CA THR A 467 8.21 25.62 8.18
C THR A 467 7.91 25.38 6.70
N LEU A 468 6.75 24.81 6.38
CA LEU A 468 6.35 24.45 5.01
C LEU A 468 5.31 25.46 4.49
N TYR A 469 5.57 26.14 3.38
CA TYR A 469 4.55 26.96 2.71
C TYR A 469 3.39 26.09 2.25
N ARG A 470 2.19 26.45 2.70
CA ARG A 470 0.96 25.75 2.34
C ARG A 470 -0.24 26.67 2.48
N GLY A 471 -1.12 26.63 1.48
CA GLY A 471 -2.41 27.34 1.49
C GLY A 471 -3.43 26.62 2.37
N ARG A 472 -4.43 27.37 2.85
CA ARG A 472 -5.50 26.86 3.71
C ARG A 472 -6.51 25.96 3.01
#